data_AF-A0A7K2XR12-F1
#
_entry.id   AF-A0A7K2XR12-F1
#
_cell.length_a   1.000
_cell.length_b   1.000
_cell.length_c   1.000
_cell.angle_alpha   90.00
_cell.angle_beta   90.00
_cell.angle_gamma   90.00
#
_symmetry.space_group_name_H-M   'P 1'
#
loop_
_entity.id
_entity.type
_entity.pdbx_description
1 polymer ?
#
loop_
_entity_poly.entity_id
_entity_poly.type
_entity_poly.pdbx_seq_one_letter_code
_entity_poly.pdbx_strand_id
1 'polypeptide(L)'
;MANGKRAVWPALDSDDEAALLRPLAFAEGGGLPFSLWVVLARALSGHPWTAQDVSVFRDGAGELLVETQTSEGMAYRLRARGARSGGRQTQRAITSALLAEVPLDGDGGHRDWPAAAPYIVDHLAAHAAAAGALDETLEDAEYLVHAEPRGLLRALNIPGSSHGSVRRSIYRASVHVHATASLPERRDILAVDAARHGDTGLARELSRGRPWRPRWATGTMVHPALRFTKTGLGVDAAACTVIDGRPHAVTGCYDANVRVWDLVDGTERLVITEDDGVYALDCVEIDGRPHVVTGTCSGSLRVWNLDTGAERFALGGHKGWIHAVGCTVIDGRPHAVTAGEDCLVRLWDLVVGSERARMPGHTEEIRAVAFSEVAGRPVAVT
;
A
#
# COMPACT_ATOMS: atom_id res chain seq x y z
N MET A 1 -49.82 -9.55 -9.30
CA MET A 1 -49.72 -8.75 -10.54
C MET A 1 -48.93 -7.48 -10.25
N ALA A 2 -47.64 -7.50 -10.58
CA ALA A 2 -46.83 -6.31 -10.81
C ALA A 2 -45.84 -6.72 -11.89
N ASN A 3 -46.27 -6.51 -13.13
CA ASN A 3 -45.58 -6.90 -14.34
C ASN A 3 -44.45 -5.88 -14.57
N GLY A 4 -43.29 -6.12 -13.96
CA GLY A 4 -42.08 -5.36 -14.23
C GLY A 4 -41.62 -5.66 -15.66
N LYS A 5 -42.04 -4.82 -16.60
CA LYS A 5 -41.57 -4.85 -17.99
C LYS A 5 -40.05 -4.81 -18.00
N ARG A 6 -39.39 -5.95 -18.25
CA ARG A 6 -38.04 -5.99 -18.81
C ARG A 6 -38.10 -5.14 -20.08
N ALA A 7 -37.44 -3.99 -20.09
CA ALA A 7 -37.20 -3.26 -21.32
C ALA A 7 -36.49 -4.24 -22.26
N VAL A 8 -37.12 -4.48 -23.41
CA VAL A 8 -36.67 -5.48 -24.38
C VAL A 8 -35.40 -4.95 -25.02
N TRP A 9 -34.30 -5.54 -24.60
CA TRP A 9 -33.03 -5.45 -25.30
C TRP A 9 -33.10 -6.25 -26.60
N PRO A 10 -32.43 -5.81 -27.67
CA PRO A 10 -32.11 -6.73 -28.76
C PRO A 10 -31.30 -7.88 -28.15
N ALA A 11 -31.61 -9.11 -28.54
CA ALA A 11 -30.87 -10.28 -28.11
C ALA A 11 -29.45 -10.22 -28.70
N LEU A 12 -28.57 -9.46 -28.05
CA LEU A 12 -27.13 -9.66 -28.15
C LEU A 12 -26.86 -11.12 -27.77
N ASP A 13 -25.97 -11.78 -28.49
CA ASP A 13 -25.54 -13.10 -28.06
C ASP A 13 -24.72 -12.99 -26.76
N SER A 14 -24.43 -14.14 -26.15
CA SER A 14 -23.67 -14.16 -24.90
C SER A 14 -22.27 -13.55 -25.02
N ASP A 15 -21.73 -13.49 -26.24
CA ASP A 15 -20.37 -13.01 -26.49
C ASP A 15 -20.34 -11.47 -26.55
N ASP A 16 -21.37 -10.85 -27.10
CA ASP A 16 -21.57 -9.39 -27.08
C ASP A 16 -21.79 -8.84 -25.67
N GLU A 17 -22.60 -9.51 -24.86
CA GLU A 17 -22.78 -9.15 -23.44
C GLU A 17 -21.45 -9.27 -22.68
N ALA A 18 -20.73 -10.39 -22.87
CA ALA A 18 -19.43 -10.59 -22.26
C ALA A 18 -18.42 -9.51 -22.70
N ALA A 19 -18.43 -9.11 -23.97
CA ALA A 19 -17.58 -8.07 -24.51
C ALA A 19 -17.81 -6.70 -23.84
N LEU A 20 -19.08 -6.34 -23.60
CA LEU A 20 -19.45 -5.08 -22.97
C LEU A 20 -19.22 -5.08 -21.45
N LEU A 21 -19.36 -6.23 -20.77
CA LEU A 21 -19.08 -6.36 -19.34
C LEU A 21 -17.58 -6.47 -19.02
N ARG A 22 -16.76 -6.98 -19.95
CA ARG A 22 -15.34 -7.26 -19.71
C ARG A 22 -14.54 -6.03 -19.26
N PRO A 23 -14.62 -4.84 -19.89
CA PRO A 23 -13.94 -3.63 -19.38
C PRO A 23 -14.26 -3.34 -17.91
N LEU A 24 -15.52 -3.48 -17.52
CA LEU A 24 -16.01 -3.17 -16.18
C LEU A 24 -15.51 -4.14 -15.10
N ALA A 25 -15.16 -5.37 -15.48
CA ALA A 25 -14.50 -6.32 -14.59
C ALA A 25 -13.05 -5.91 -14.24
N PHE A 26 -12.42 -5.10 -15.11
CA PHE A 26 -11.08 -4.55 -14.91
C PHE A 26 -11.08 -3.11 -14.36
N ALA A 27 -12.25 -2.50 -14.16
CA ALA A 27 -12.33 -1.15 -13.59
C ALA A 27 -11.63 -1.04 -12.24
N GLU A 28 -10.79 -0.02 -12.09
CA GLU A 28 -10.10 0.33 -10.85
C GLU A 28 -10.85 1.46 -10.11
N GLY A 29 -10.52 1.66 -8.83
CA GLY A 29 -11.11 2.75 -8.03
C GLY A 29 -12.64 2.71 -7.95
N GLY A 30 -13.27 3.87 -8.19
CA GLY A 30 -14.72 4.05 -8.19
C GLY A 30 -15.44 3.44 -9.41
N GLY A 31 -14.71 3.10 -10.46
CA GLY A 31 -15.26 2.57 -11.72
C GLY A 31 -14.72 3.29 -12.95
N LEU A 32 -15.06 2.79 -14.13
CA LEU A 32 -14.72 3.37 -15.43
C LEU A 32 -15.72 4.49 -15.81
N PRO A 33 -15.24 5.68 -16.20
CA PRO A 33 -16.08 6.67 -16.86
C PRO A 33 -16.75 6.11 -18.12
N PHE A 34 -17.96 6.58 -18.43
CA PHE A 34 -18.72 6.07 -19.58
C PHE A 34 -17.96 6.19 -20.91
N SER A 35 -17.25 7.29 -21.13
CA SER A 35 -16.42 7.51 -22.34
C SER A 35 -15.35 6.43 -22.49
N LEU A 36 -14.62 6.13 -21.40
CA LEU A 36 -13.58 5.10 -21.41
C LEU A 36 -14.14 3.69 -21.47
N TRP A 37 -15.35 3.46 -20.95
CA TRP A 37 -16.02 2.17 -21.14
C TRP A 37 -16.24 1.86 -22.64
N VAL A 38 -16.72 2.83 -23.42
CA VAL A 38 -16.88 2.68 -24.88
C VAL A 38 -15.54 2.36 -25.55
N VAL A 39 -14.49 3.10 -25.21
CA VAL A 39 -13.14 2.89 -25.75
C VAL A 39 -12.62 1.48 -25.46
N LEU A 40 -12.72 1.05 -24.19
CA LEU A 40 -12.21 -0.26 -23.78
C LEU A 40 -13.06 -1.40 -24.33
N ALA A 41 -14.38 -1.22 -24.46
CA ALA A 41 -15.23 -2.21 -25.10
C ALA A 41 -14.75 -2.47 -26.54
N ARG A 42 -14.50 -1.42 -27.33
CA ARG A 42 -13.95 -1.54 -28.69
C ARG A 42 -12.59 -2.22 -28.71
N ALA A 43 -11.68 -1.78 -27.84
CA ALA A 43 -10.31 -2.29 -27.81
C ALA A 43 -10.24 -3.78 -27.43
N LEU A 44 -11.14 -4.25 -26.57
CA LEU A 44 -11.13 -5.63 -26.08
C LEU A 44 -11.92 -6.61 -26.96
N SER A 45 -12.96 -6.14 -27.66
CA SER A 45 -13.79 -6.99 -28.52
C SER A 45 -13.41 -6.94 -30.00
N GLY A 46 -12.76 -5.86 -30.44
CA GLY A 46 -12.57 -5.55 -31.86
C GLY A 46 -13.85 -5.09 -32.57
N HIS A 47 -14.99 -5.02 -31.86
CA HIS A 47 -16.26 -4.52 -32.40
C HIS A 47 -16.33 -2.99 -32.33
N PRO A 48 -16.90 -2.31 -33.35
CA PRO A 48 -16.99 -0.86 -33.42
C PRO A 48 -18.14 -0.28 -32.56
N TRP A 49 -18.24 -0.69 -31.30
CA TRP A 49 -19.29 -0.28 -30.36
C TRP A 49 -19.50 1.24 -30.33
N THR A 50 -20.70 1.74 -30.55
CA THR A 50 -20.98 3.18 -30.43
C THR A 50 -21.33 3.57 -28.99
N ALA A 51 -21.26 4.87 -28.67
CA ALA A 51 -21.74 5.36 -27.38
C ALA A 51 -23.25 5.06 -27.18
N GLN A 52 -24.02 5.02 -28.27
CA GLN A 52 -25.42 4.65 -28.21
C GLN A 52 -25.60 3.18 -27.83
N ASP A 53 -24.83 2.27 -28.42
CA ASP A 53 -24.90 0.83 -28.11
C ASP A 53 -24.58 0.57 -26.64
N VAL A 54 -23.52 1.19 -26.12
CA VAL A 54 -23.12 1.06 -24.71
C VAL A 54 -24.13 1.75 -23.78
N SER A 55 -24.79 2.83 -24.21
CA SER A 55 -25.85 3.48 -23.42
C SER A 55 -27.08 2.59 -23.32
N VAL A 56 -27.53 2.01 -24.43
CA VAL A 56 -28.62 1.03 -24.43
C VAL A 56 -28.23 -0.16 -23.55
N PHE A 57 -26.96 -0.58 -23.62
CA PHE A 57 -26.46 -1.65 -22.78
C PHE A 57 -26.48 -1.31 -21.28
N ARG A 58 -26.06 -0.10 -20.92
CA ARG A 58 -26.08 0.34 -19.52
C ARG A 58 -27.50 0.31 -18.96
N ASP A 59 -28.48 0.78 -19.73
CA ASP A 59 -29.85 1.03 -19.24
C ASP A 59 -30.62 -0.24 -18.84
N GLY A 60 -30.25 -1.43 -19.33
CA GLY A 60 -30.81 -2.69 -18.80
C GLY A 60 -29.84 -3.61 -18.07
N ALA A 61 -28.57 -3.23 -17.93
CA ALA A 61 -27.59 -3.99 -17.17
C ALA A 61 -27.53 -3.56 -15.69
N GLY A 62 -28.41 -2.67 -15.21
CA GLY A 62 -28.34 -2.07 -13.88
C GLY A 62 -28.19 -3.05 -12.71
N GLU A 63 -28.71 -4.28 -12.80
CA GLU A 63 -28.53 -5.32 -11.78
C GLU A 63 -27.11 -5.90 -11.72
N LEU A 64 -26.34 -5.78 -12.80
CA LEU A 64 -24.95 -6.21 -12.91
C LEU A 64 -23.97 -5.09 -12.58
N LEU A 65 -24.43 -3.84 -12.60
CA LEU A 65 -23.58 -2.66 -12.48
C LEU A 65 -23.59 -2.08 -11.06
N VAL A 66 -22.48 -1.45 -10.71
CA VAL A 66 -22.38 -0.49 -9.61
C VAL A 66 -22.06 0.86 -10.25
N GLU A 67 -22.89 1.84 -9.96
CA GLU A 67 -22.73 3.21 -10.43
C GLU A 67 -22.20 4.07 -9.27
N THR A 68 -21.16 4.84 -9.54
CA THR A 68 -20.52 5.71 -8.55
C THR A 68 -20.41 7.11 -9.10
N GLN A 69 -20.94 8.09 -8.37
CA GLN A 69 -20.74 9.50 -8.70
C GLN A 69 -19.28 9.88 -8.41
N THR A 70 -18.58 10.39 -9.42
CA THR A 70 -17.23 10.92 -9.32
C THR A 70 -17.22 12.42 -9.65
N SER A 71 -16.06 13.06 -9.52
CA SER A 71 -15.85 14.44 -9.96
C SER A 71 -16.03 14.63 -11.47
N GLU A 72 -15.88 13.56 -12.26
CA GLU A 72 -16.02 13.58 -13.73
C GLU A 72 -17.40 13.13 -14.22
N GLY A 73 -18.32 12.84 -13.30
CA GLY A 73 -19.61 12.24 -13.60
C GLY A 73 -19.71 10.79 -13.14
N MET A 74 -20.62 10.03 -13.76
CA MET A 74 -20.87 8.65 -13.35
C MET A 74 -19.77 7.71 -13.85
N ALA A 75 -19.33 6.85 -12.93
CA ALA A 75 -18.39 5.76 -13.19
C ALA A 75 -19.07 4.41 -12.95
N TYR A 76 -18.68 3.41 -13.73
CA TYR A 76 -19.33 2.11 -13.80
C TYR A 76 -18.35 0.99 -13.52
N ARG A 77 -18.78 -0.01 -12.76
CA ARG A 77 -18.02 -1.25 -12.54
C ARG A 77 -18.94 -2.44 -12.37
N LEU A 78 -18.41 -3.64 -12.54
CA LEU A 78 -19.17 -4.86 -12.33
C LEU A 78 -19.42 -5.12 -10.83
N ARG A 79 -20.66 -5.48 -10.48
CA ARG A 79 -21.10 -5.75 -9.09
C ARG A 79 -20.48 -7.04 -8.55
N ALA A 80 -20.52 -8.12 -9.31
CA ALA A 80 -19.83 -9.35 -8.96
C ALA A 80 -18.38 -9.28 -9.44
N ARG A 81 -17.41 -9.32 -8.53
CA ARG A 81 -15.98 -9.53 -8.87
C ARG A 81 -15.79 -10.98 -9.32
N GLY A 82 -16.29 -11.34 -10.51
CA GLY A 82 -15.90 -12.57 -11.18
C GLY A 82 -14.38 -12.59 -11.36
N ALA A 83 -13.76 -13.77 -11.27
CA ALA A 83 -12.33 -13.92 -11.46
C ALA A 83 -11.90 -13.21 -12.75
N ARG A 84 -10.96 -12.26 -12.63
CA ARG A 84 -10.32 -11.53 -13.74
C ARG A 84 -9.64 -12.53 -14.69
N SER A 85 -10.41 -13.23 -15.50
CA SER A 85 -9.91 -14.23 -16.44
C SER A 85 -9.39 -13.52 -17.70
N GLY A 86 -8.18 -13.89 -18.14
CA GLY A 86 -7.47 -13.22 -19.25
C GLY A 86 -6.45 -12.14 -18.83
N GLY A 87 -5.93 -12.21 -17.60
CA GLY A 87 -5.19 -11.14 -16.90
C GLY A 87 -4.21 -10.29 -17.73
N ARG A 88 -3.08 -10.84 -18.18
CA ARG A 88 -1.98 -10.00 -18.70
C ARG A 88 -2.24 -9.39 -20.08
N GLN A 89 -2.74 -10.19 -21.04
CA GLN A 89 -2.99 -9.70 -22.40
C GLN A 89 -4.15 -8.70 -22.45
N THR A 90 -5.21 -8.94 -21.67
CA THR A 90 -6.31 -7.99 -21.53
C THR A 90 -5.82 -6.69 -20.91
N GLN A 91 -5.01 -6.77 -19.84
CA GLN A 91 -4.42 -5.58 -19.23
C GLN A 91 -3.52 -4.82 -20.19
N ARG A 92 -2.74 -5.50 -21.05
CA ARG A 92 -1.97 -4.85 -22.12
C ARG A 92 -2.88 -4.09 -23.09
N ALA A 93 -3.96 -4.70 -23.56
CA ALA A 93 -4.90 -4.04 -24.46
C ALA A 93 -5.57 -2.83 -23.79
N ILE A 94 -5.94 -2.93 -22.51
CA ILE A 94 -6.45 -1.81 -21.72
C ILE A 94 -5.40 -0.70 -21.61
N THR A 95 -4.17 -1.01 -21.21
CA THR A 95 -3.07 -0.03 -21.09
C THR A 95 -2.84 0.70 -22.41
N SER A 96 -2.76 -0.02 -23.53
CA SER A 96 -2.57 0.60 -24.85
C SER A 96 -3.74 1.48 -25.25
N ALA A 97 -4.97 1.06 -25.00
CA ALA A 97 -6.17 1.85 -25.30
C ALA A 97 -6.23 3.13 -24.45
N LEU A 98 -5.98 3.04 -23.14
CA LEU A 98 -5.93 4.21 -22.25
C LEU A 98 -4.82 5.19 -22.67
N LEU A 99 -3.64 4.70 -23.06
CA LEU A 99 -2.54 5.54 -23.56
C LEU A 99 -2.86 6.24 -24.89
N ALA A 100 -3.76 5.69 -25.70
CA ALA A 100 -4.20 6.28 -26.96
C ALA A 100 -5.24 7.40 -26.77
N GLU A 101 -5.96 7.38 -25.64
CA GLU A 101 -6.93 8.43 -25.27
C GLU A 101 -6.27 9.65 -24.61
N VAL A 102 -4.97 9.57 -24.27
CA VAL A 102 -4.24 10.75 -23.81
C VAL A 102 -4.00 11.68 -24.99
N PRO A 103 -4.46 12.94 -24.94
CA PRO A 103 -4.25 13.89 -26.03
C PRO A 103 -2.76 14.07 -26.33
N LEU A 104 -2.44 14.43 -27.57
CA LEU A 104 -1.07 14.80 -27.93
C LEU A 104 -0.91 16.32 -27.91
N ASP A 105 0.26 16.80 -27.51
CA ASP A 105 0.63 18.20 -27.61
C ASP A 105 0.72 18.65 -29.08
N GLY A 106 0.45 19.94 -29.32
CA GLY A 106 0.39 20.48 -30.68
C GLY A 106 1.75 20.59 -31.37
N ASP A 107 2.85 20.58 -30.60
CA ASP A 107 4.19 20.94 -31.08
C ASP A 107 5.19 19.77 -31.12
N GLY A 108 4.90 18.62 -30.49
CA GLY A 108 5.89 17.54 -30.32
C GLY A 108 5.39 16.11 -30.52
N GLY A 109 4.07 15.89 -30.62
CA GLY A 109 3.50 14.54 -30.63
C GLY A 109 3.72 13.80 -29.30
N HIS A 110 4.02 14.53 -28.23
CA HIS A 110 4.12 13.97 -26.88
C HIS A 110 2.74 13.97 -26.22
N ARG A 111 2.54 13.13 -25.21
CA ARG A 111 1.27 13.07 -24.48
C ARG A 111 1.08 14.30 -23.58
N ASP A 112 -0.05 14.97 -23.74
CA ASP A 112 -0.52 16.06 -22.90
C ASP A 112 -1.25 15.49 -21.67
N TRP A 113 -0.47 15.06 -20.69
CA TRP A 113 -0.97 14.50 -19.43
C TRP A 113 -1.85 15.46 -18.61
N PRO A 114 -1.60 16.78 -18.57
CA PRO A 114 -2.55 17.75 -17.99
C PRO A 114 -3.96 17.68 -18.57
N ALA A 115 -4.12 17.30 -19.83
CA ALA A 115 -5.40 17.15 -20.51
C ALA A 115 -5.96 15.72 -20.48
N ALA A 116 -5.23 14.75 -19.90
CA ALA A 116 -5.66 13.37 -19.79
C ALA A 116 -6.85 13.23 -18.82
N ALA A 117 -7.74 12.28 -19.10
CA ALA A 117 -8.81 11.95 -18.17
C ALA A 117 -8.23 11.48 -16.81
N PRO A 118 -8.67 12.03 -15.67
CA PRO A 118 -8.33 11.62 -14.31
C PRO A 118 -8.27 10.11 -14.08
N TYR A 119 -9.23 9.33 -14.61
CA TYR A 119 -9.14 7.85 -14.52
C TYR A 119 -7.81 7.30 -15.07
N ILE A 120 -7.32 7.84 -16.19
CA ILE A 120 -6.05 7.43 -16.79
C ILE A 120 -4.89 7.82 -15.87
N VAL A 121 -4.87 9.07 -15.39
CA VAL A 121 -3.82 9.57 -14.48
C VAL A 121 -3.74 8.75 -13.20
N ASP A 122 -4.90 8.36 -12.67
CA ASP A 122 -5.04 7.66 -11.39
C ASP A 122 -4.79 6.15 -11.48
N HIS A 123 -5.11 5.52 -12.62
CA HIS A 123 -5.22 4.06 -12.70
C HIS A 123 -4.40 3.40 -13.82
N LEU A 124 -3.81 4.16 -14.74
CA LEU A 124 -2.95 3.60 -15.78
C LEU A 124 -1.81 2.76 -15.21
N ALA A 125 -1.21 3.19 -14.10
CA ALA A 125 -0.10 2.48 -13.46
C ALA A 125 -0.48 1.06 -13.05
N ALA A 126 -1.70 0.87 -12.51
CA ALA A 126 -2.20 -0.43 -12.09
C ALA A 126 -2.41 -1.38 -13.28
N HIS A 127 -3.02 -0.88 -14.35
CA HIS A 127 -3.20 -1.62 -15.60
C HIS A 127 -1.85 -1.99 -16.21
N ALA A 128 -0.92 -1.03 -16.33
CA ALA A 128 0.40 -1.24 -16.91
C ALA A 128 1.26 -2.22 -16.10
N ALA A 129 1.16 -2.19 -14.76
CA ALA A 129 1.85 -3.16 -13.92
C ALA A 129 1.29 -4.57 -14.07
N ALA A 130 -0.04 -4.73 -14.08
CA ALA A 130 -0.69 -6.02 -14.31
C ALA A 130 -0.41 -6.57 -15.73
N ALA A 131 -0.20 -5.67 -16.70
CA ALA A 131 0.19 -5.96 -18.08
C ALA A 131 1.68 -6.35 -18.24
N GLY A 132 2.52 -6.09 -17.23
CA GLY A 132 3.98 -6.18 -17.37
C GLY A 132 4.53 -5.16 -18.38
N ALA A 133 3.88 -4.00 -18.50
CA ALA A 133 4.22 -2.89 -19.41
C ALA A 133 4.47 -1.57 -18.65
N LEU A 134 4.54 -1.61 -17.31
CA LEU A 134 4.78 -0.42 -16.50
C LEU A 134 6.08 0.27 -16.91
N ASP A 135 7.15 -0.49 -17.16
CA ASP A 135 8.46 0.06 -17.48
C ASP A 135 8.43 0.91 -18.77
N GLU A 136 7.68 0.45 -19.79
CA GLU A 136 7.43 1.21 -21.03
C GLU A 136 6.66 2.50 -20.76
N THR A 137 5.74 2.49 -19.80
CA THR A 137 4.96 3.68 -19.42
C THR A 137 5.83 4.69 -18.67
N LEU A 138 6.77 4.22 -17.84
CA LEU A 138 7.70 5.09 -17.11
C LEU A 138 8.72 5.76 -18.01
N GLU A 139 8.90 5.31 -19.26
CA GLU A 139 9.76 5.98 -20.25
C GLU A 139 9.24 7.37 -20.63
N ASP A 140 7.95 7.64 -20.43
CA ASP A 140 7.37 8.97 -20.54
C ASP A 140 7.67 9.79 -19.27
N ALA A 141 8.55 10.78 -19.39
CA ALA A 141 8.93 11.64 -18.27
C ALA A 141 7.76 12.46 -17.73
N GLU A 142 6.83 12.87 -18.59
CA GLU A 142 5.65 13.62 -18.18
C GLU A 142 4.72 12.73 -17.36
N TYR A 143 4.59 11.45 -17.73
CA TYR A 143 3.81 10.51 -16.92
C TYR A 143 4.31 10.44 -15.47
N LEU A 144 5.63 10.42 -15.24
CA LEU A 144 6.20 10.44 -13.89
C LEU A 144 5.80 11.70 -13.11
N VAL A 145 5.67 12.84 -13.77
CA VAL A 145 5.26 14.09 -13.13
C VAL A 145 3.77 14.07 -12.80
N HIS A 146 2.92 13.55 -13.67
CA HIS A 146 1.47 13.71 -13.55
C HIS A 146 0.75 12.55 -12.87
N ALA A 147 1.29 11.32 -12.92
CA ALA A 147 0.66 10.14 -12.34
C ALA A 147 0.27 10.34 -10.86
N GLU A 148 -0.85 9.75 -10.46
CA GLU A 148 -1.30 9.78 -9.06
C GLU A 148 -0.27 9.05 -8.18
N PRO A 149 0.35 9.72 -7.20
CA PRO A 149 1.52 9.18 -6.52
C PRO A 149 1.29 7.86 -5.77
N ARG A 150 0.13 7.67 -5.14
CA ARG A 150 -0.17 6.44 -4.37
C ARG A 150 -0.43 5.26 -5.31
N GLY A 151 -1.13 5.48 -6.41
CA GLY A 151 -1.41 4.51 -7.47
C GLY A 151 -0.13 4.08 -8.16
N LEU A 152 0.71 5.03 -8.55
CA LEU A 152 2.00 4.75 -9.13
C LEU A 152 2.89 3.98 -8.15
N LEU A 153 3.03 4.42 -6.90
CA LEU A 153 3.84 3.73 -5.90
C LEU A 153 3.44 2.26 -5.70
N ARG A 154 2.13 1.97 -5.61
CA ARG A 154 1.61 0.60 -5.53
C ARG A 154 2.02 -0.22 -6.75
N ALA A 155 1.93 0.36 -7.94
CA ALA A 155 2.34 -0.28 -9.19
C ALA A 155 3.86 -0.57 -9.24
N LEU A 156 4.71 0.33 -8.73
CA LEU A 156 6.16 0.13 -8.67
C LEU A 156 6.57 -1.05 -7.78
N ASN A 157 5.74 -1.41 -6.78
CA ASN A 157 5.97 -2.55 -5.88
C ASN A 157 5.75 -3.93 -6.55
N ILE A 158 5.08 -3.97 -7.69
CA ILE A 158 4.93 -5.21 -8.48
C ILE A 158 6.26 -5.49 -9.19
N PRO A 159 6.85 -6.70 -9.08
CA PRO A 159 8.13 -7.02 -9.70
C PRO A 159 8.15 -6.69 -11.21
N GLY A 160 9.17 -5.95 -11.63
CA GLY A 160 9.36 -5.48 -13.02
C GLY A 160 10.48 -6.21 -13.76
N SER A 161 10.81 -5.71 -14.96
CA SER A 161 12.00 -6.15 -15.69
C SER A 161 13.27 -5.56 -15.07
N SER A 162 14.44 -6.12 -15.40
CA SER A 162 15.73 -5.58 -14.95
C SER A 162 16.04 -4.19 -15.51
N HIS A 163 15.50 -3.83 -16.68
CA HIS A 163 15.72 -2.53 -17.34
C HIS A 163 14.87 -1.39 -16.75
N GLY A 164 13.63 -1.66 -16.31
CA GLY A 164 12.77 -0.65 -15.69
C GLY A 164 13.16 -0.24 -14.27
N SER A 165 14.21 -0.85 -13.70
CA SER A 165 14.60 -0.65 -12.30
C SER A 165 15.07 0.78 -11.99
N VAL A 166 15.65 1.50 -12.95
CA VAL A 166 16.24 2.82 -12.70
C VAL A 166 15.15 3.88 -12.50
N ARG A 167 14.20 4.04 -13.43
CA ARG A 167 13.11 5.01 -13.30
C ARG A 167 12.18 4.72 -12.12
N ARG A 168 11.96 3.44 -11.81
CA ARG A 168 11.28 3.03 -10.57
C ARG A 168 12.01 3.51 -9.32
N SER A 169 13.34 3.41 -9.31
CA SER A 169 14.19 3.87 -8.18
C SER A 169 14.20 5.39 -8.08
N ILE A 170 14.28 6.10 -9.22
CA ILE A 170 14.19 7.57 -9.30
C ILE A 170 12.89 8.05 -8.67
N TYR A 171 11.74 7.49 -9.08
CA TYR A 171 10.46 7.90 -8.51
C TYR A 171 10.39 7.62 -7.00
N ARG A 172 10.91 6.47 -6.56
CA ARG A 172 10.93 6.08 -5.13
C ARG A 172 11.82 6.96 -4.26
N ALA A 173 12.90 7.51 -4.80
CA ALA A 173 13.87 8.30 -4.04
C ALA A 173 13.24 9.45 -3.25
N SER A 174 12.16 10.03 -3.79
CA SER A 174 11.41 11.12 -3.17
C SER A 174 9.91 10.83 -3.05
N VAL A 175 9.53 9.55 -2.89
CA VAL A 175 8.11 9.16 -2.84
C VAL A 175 7.31 9.87 -1.74
N HIS A 176 7.96 10.18 -0.64
CA HIS A 176 7.37 10.80 0.54
C HIS A 176 6.93 12.26 0.30
N VAL A 177 7.46 12.93 -0.74
CA VAL A 177 7.08 14.31 -1.09
C VAL A 177 6.16 14.39 -2.30
N HIS A 178 6.11 13.37 -3.17
CA HIS A 178 5.34 13.44 -4.42
C HIS A 178 3.85 13.71 -4.19
N ALA A 179 3.26 13.15 -3.13
CA ALA A 179 1.84 13.32 -2.82
C ALA A 179 1.45 14.75 -2.42
N THR A 180 2.39 15.55 -1.92
CA THR A 180 2.14 16.91 -1.43
C THR A 180 2.79 17.99 -2.30
N ALA A 181 3.80 17.63 -3.10
CA ALA A 181 4.46 18.54 -4.01
C ALA A 181 3.52 18.96 -5.15
N SER A 182 3.57 20.24 -5.51
CA SER A 182 2.96 20.73 -6.75
C SER A 182 3.62 20.09 -7.97
N LEU A 183 2.95 20.07 -9.13
CA LEU A 183 3.52 19.51 -10.36
C LEU A 183 4.89 20.13 -10.75
N PRO A 184 5.09 21.46 -10.64
CA PRO A 184 6.40 22.05 -10.89
C PRO A 184 7.49 21.59 -9.92
N GLU A 185 7.17 21.46 -8.63
CA GLU A 185 8.12 20.98 -7.62
C GLU A 185 8.44 19.50 -7.83
N ARG A 186 7.43 18.66 -8.09
CA ARG A 186 7.61 17.23 -8.34
C ARG A 186 8.53 16.99 -9.52
N ARG A 187 8.37 17.76 -10.61
CA ARG A 187 9.26 17.72 -11.77
C ARG A 187 10.70 18.04 -11.40
N ASP A 188 10.92 19.09 -10.61
CA ASP A 188 12.25 19.50 -10.18
C ASP A 188 12.92 18.44 -9.29
N ILE A 189 12.15 17.87 -8.36
CA ILE A 189 12.57 16.76 -7.52
C ILE A 189 12.98 15.56 -8.38
N LEU A 190 12.13 15.15 -9.32
CA LEU A 190 12.41 14.05 -10.24
C LEU A 190 13.63 14.31 -11.13
N ALA A 191 13.87 15.55 -11.55
CA ALA A 191 15.07 15.91 -12.31
C ALA A 191 16.34 15.75 -11.47
N VAL A 192 16.30 16.17 -10.19
CA VAL A 192 17.41 15.98 -9.24
C VAL A 192 17.64 14.50 -8.95
N ASP A 193 16.57 13.74 -8.74
CA ASP A 193 16.63 12.30 -8.50
C ASP A 193 17.16 11.55 -9.73
N ALA A 194 16.77 11.95 -10.94
CA ALA A 194 17.31 11.40 -12.18
C ALA A 194 18.82 11.64 -12.30
N ALA A 195 19.29 12.87 -12.01
CA ALA A 195 20.71 13.17 -11.96
C ALA A 195 21.45 12.37 -10.88
N ARG A 196 20.80 12.12 -9.72
CA ARG A 196 21.35 11.29 -8.63
C ARG A 196 21.53 9.83 -9.03
N HIS A 197 20.60 9.27 -9.81
CA HIS A 197 20.64 7.91 -10.31
C HIS A 197 21.41 7.76 -11.64
N GLY A 198 22.02 8.84 -12.14
CA GLY A 198 22.82 8.83 -13.38
C GLY A 198 22.00 8.85 -14.68
N ASP A 199 20.68 9.01 -14.61
CA ASP A 199 19.81 9.15 -15.79
C ASP A 199 19.82 10.60 -16.31
N THR A 200 20.89 10.92 -17.04
CA THR A 200 21.07 12.25 -17.63
C THR A 200 20.08 12.56 -18.76
N GLY A 201 19.45 11.53 -19.35
CA GLY A 201 18.42 11.67 -20.37
C GLY A 201 17.15 12.24 -19.75
N LEU A 202 16.64 11.55 -18.73
CA LEU A 202 15.45 11.96 -18.00
C LEU A 202 15.65 13.30 -17.28
N ALA A 203 16.82 13.53 -16.66
CA ALA A 203 17.13 14.82 -16.03
C ALA A 203 17.05 15.99 -17.03
N ARG A 204 17.57 15.80 -18.26
CA ARG A 204 17.53 16.84 -19.31
C ARG A 204 16.10 17.09 -19.79
N GLU A 205 15.32 16.03 -19.95
CA GLU A 205 13.92 16.10 -20.36
C GLU A 205 13.05 16.84 -19.33
N LEU A 206 13.14 16.46 -18.06
CA LEU A 206 12.38 17.11 -16.98
C LEU A 206 12.78 18.58 -16.79
N SER A 207 14.03 18.95 -17.10
CA SER A 207 14.49 20.35 -17.05
C SER A 207 14.25 21.15 -18.34
N ARG A 208 13.59 20.60 -19.38
CA ARG A 208 13.25 21.40 -20.58
C ARG A 208 12.38 22.59 -20.21
N GLY A 209 12.72 23.77 -20.75
CA GLY A 209 12.02 25.02 -20.47
C GLY A 209 12.22 25.58 -19.05
N ARG A 210 13.05 24.95 -18.21
CA ARG A 210 13.34 25.42 -16.85
C ARG A 210 14.57 26.32 -16.81
N PRO A 211 14.63 27.27 -15.86
CA PRO A 211 15.77 28.18 -15.72
C PRO A 211 17.04 27.50 -15.19
N TRP A 212 16.94 26.25 -14.73
CA TRP A 212 18.05 25.47 -14.21
C TRP A 212 17.92 24.00 -14.63
N ARG A 213 19.04 23.27 -14.54
CA ARG A 213 19.08 21.81 -14.68
C ARG A 213 20.10 21.22 -13.71
N PRO A 214 19.80 20.09 -13.05
CA PRO A 214 20.77 19.41 -12.21
C PRO A 214 21.84 18.76 -13.11
N ARG A 215 23.12 19.02 -12.81
CA ARG A 215 24.26 18.41 -13.53
C ARG A 215 24.72 17.12 -12.86
N TRP A 216 24.63 17.07 -11.53
CA TRP A 216 24.93 15.94 -10.69
C TRP A 216 24.20 16.16 -9.35
N ALA A 217 23.91 15.07 -8.64
CA ALA A 217 23.37 15.12 -7.28
C ALA A 217 23.94 13.93 -6.49
N THR A 218 24.31 14.14 -5.24
CA THR A 218 24.78 13.08 -4.33
C THR A 218 23.70 12.71 -3.32
N GLY A 219 23.89 11.58 -2.63
CA GLY A 219 23.03 11.16 -1.51
C GLY A 219 21.96 10.14 -1.89
N THR A 220 22.33 8.86 -2.04
CA THR A 220 21.38 7.74 -2.05
C THR A 220 20.92 7.46 -0.61
N MET A 221 20.08 8.33 -0.04
CA MET A 221 19.55 8.14 1.32
C MET A 221 18.35 7.18 1.37
N VAL A 222 17.77 6.86 0.22
CA VAL A 222 16.60 6.01 0.13
C VAL A 222 16.99 4.75 -0.64
N HIS A 223 17.13 3.65 0.09
CA HIS A 223 17.29 2.34 -0.52
C HIS A 223 16.04 2.04 -1.37
N PRO A 224 16.14 1.40 -2.54
CA PRO A 224 14.98 1.03 -3.37
C PRO A 224 14.00 0.07 -2.67
N ALA A 225 14.37 -0.47 -1.50
CA ALA A 225 13.49 -1.21 -0.61
C ALA A 225 12.55 -0.33 0.21
N LEU A 226 12.76 1.00 0.28
CA LEU A 226 11.83 1.91 0.93
C LEU A 226 10.54 1.94 0.10
N ARG A 227 9.47 1.39 0.68
CA ARG A 227 8.17 1.29 0.00
C ARG A 227 7.24 2.45 0.30
N PHE A 228 7.36 3.05 1.46
CA PHE A 228 6.56 4.20 1.88
C PHE A 228 7.25 4.90 3.05
N THR A 229 6.92 6.18 3.21
CA THR A 229 7.28 6.97 4.40
C THR A 229 5.97 7.53 4.97
N LYS A 230 5.76 7.36 6.27
CA LYS A 230 4.68 7.99 7.01
C LYS A 230 5.30 9.06 7.89
N THR A 231 4.75 10.28 7.84
CA THR A 231 5.23 11.43 8.63
C THR A 231 4.17 11.83 9.65
N GLY A 232 4.58 12.45 10.76
CA GLY A 232 3.68 13.02 11.77
C GLY A 232 3.43 12.17 13.01
N LEU A 233 4.08 11.01 13.13
CA LEU A 233 3.94 10.12 14.29
C LEU A 233 5.34 9.86 14.87
N GLY A 234 5.54 10.16 16.16
CA GLY A 234 6.71 9.65 16.89
C GLY A 234 6.58 8.13 16.98
N VAL A 235 7.64 7.39 16.68
CA VAL A 235 7.64 5.94 16.84
C VAL A 235 8.70 5.60 17.87
N ASP A 236 8.25 5.11 19.02
CA ASP A 236 9.11 4.78 20.15
C ASP A 236 9.51 3.30 20.11
N ALA A 237 8.64 2.44 19.58
CA ALA A 237 8.92 1.03 19.37
C ALA A 237 8.32 0.49 18.07
N ALA A 238 8.96 -0.51 17.49
CA ALA A 238 8.47 -1.21 16.30
C ALA A 238 8.87 -2.69 16.31
N ALA A 239 7.95 -3.55 15.84
CA ALA A 239 8.18 -4.97 15.60
C ALA A 239 7.52 -5.39 14.28
N CYS A 240 7.93 -6.53 13.74
CA CYS A 240 7.35 -7.11 12.53
C CYS A 240 6.62 -8.41 12.84
N THR A 241 5.54 -8.67 12.12
CA THR A 241 4.76 -9.90 12.25
C THR A 241 4.13 -10.27 10.92
N VAL A 242 3.45 -11.43 10.87
CA VAL A 242 2.68 -11.88 9.72
C VAL A 242 1.21 -11.99 10.13
N ILE A 243 0.34 -11.34 9.37
CA ILE A 243 -1.13 -11.41 9.55
C ILE A 243 -1.72 -11.80 8.20
N ASP A 244 -2.54 -12.85 8.16
CA ASP A 244 -3.12 -13.41 6.93
C ASP A 244 -2.08 -13.70 5.82
N GLY A 245 -0.89 -14.16 6.21
CA GLY A 245 0.21 -14.46 5.28
C GLY A 245 0.90 -13.22 4.69
N ARG A 246 0.60 -12.01 5.19
CA ARG A 246 1.23 -10.76 4.75
C ARG A 246 2.12 -10.16 5.83
N PRO A 247 3.27 -9.57 5.46
CA PRO A 247 4.14 -8.89 6.41
C PRO A 247 3.49 -7.60 6.91
N HIS A 248 3.47 -7.42 8.22
CA HIS A 248 2.98 -6.21 8.88
C HIS A 248 4.04 -5.67 9.84
N ALA A 249 4.07 -4.34 10.00
CA ALA A 249 4.79 -3.70 11.09
C ALA A 249 3.79 -3.26 12.15
N VAL A 250 4.16 -3.41 13.41
CA VAL A 250 3.42 -2.90 14.56
C VAL A 250 4.28 -1.82 15.20
N THR A 251 3.73 -0.63 15.42
CA THR A 251 4.45 0.52 15.97
C THR A 251 3.74 1.06 17.19
N GLY A 252 4.50 1.36 18.24
CA GLY A 252 4.05 2.02 19.46
C GLY A 252 4.51 3.48 19.49
N CYS A 253 3.70 4.34 20.08
CA CYS A 253 3.93 5.77 20.17
C CYS A 253 3.52 6.30 21.55
N TYR A 254 4.16 7.39 21.96
CA TYR A 254 3.77 8.19 23.11
C TYR A 254 2.34 8.76 23.04
N ASP A 255 1.69 8.75 21.87
CA ASP A 255 0.29 9.14 21.69
C ASP A 255 -0.73 8.07 22.15
N ALA A 256 -0.24 7.05 22.87
CA ALA A 256 -0.98 5.89 23.36
C ALA A 256 -1.55 4.96 22.28
N ASN A 257 -1.23 5.17 21.01
CA ASN A 257 -1.71 4.30 19.94
C ASN A 257 -0.65 3.29 19.50
N VAL A 258 -1.10 2.05 19.38
CA VAL A 258 -0.41 0.98 18.66
C VAL A 258 -1.03 0.87 17.28
N ARG A 259 -0.21 1.02 16.25
CA ARG A 259 -0.65 1.00 14.85
C ARG A 259 -0.08 -0.20 14.13
N VAL A 260 -0.92 -0.84 13.32
CA VAL A 260 -0.55 -1.98 12.49
C VAL A 260 -0.57 -1.56 11.04
N TRP A 261 0.56 -1.74 10.36
CA TRP A 261 0.77 -1.31 8.98
C TRP A 261 0.96 -2.53 8.08
N ASP A 262 0.21 -2.62 6.98
CA ASP A 262 0.51 -3.59 5.92
C ASP A 262 1.77 -3.12 5.17
N LEU A 263 2.84 -3.92 5.20
CA LEU A 263 4.13 -3.57 4.59
C LEU A 263 4.15 -3.70 3.05
N VAL A 264 3.08 -4.25 2.46
CA VAL A 264 2.93 -4.39 1.01
C VAL A 264 2.44 -3.09 0.39
N ASP A 265 1.41 -2.47 0.97
CA ASP A 265 0.75 -1.28 0.43
C ASP A 265 0.84 -0.02 1.31
N GLY A 266 1.36 -0.15 2.53
CA GLY A 266 1.53 0.96 3.48
C GLY A 266 0.21 1.48 4.06
N THR A 267 -0.87 0.68 4.01
CA THR A 267 -2.14 1.02 4.68
C THR A 267 -2.07 0.77 6.18
N GLU A 268 -2.77 1.61 6.94
CA GLU A 268 -3.01 1.38 8.36
C GLU A 268 -4.19 0.41 8.47
N ARG A 269 -3.93 -0.78 9.02
CA ARG A 269 -4.91 -1.87 9.12
C ARG A 269 -5.72 -1.78 10.40
N LEU A 270 -5.05 -1.43 11.51
CA LEU A 270 -5.62 -1.44 12.85
C LEU A 270 -4.94 -0.38 13.69
N VAL A 271 -5.73 0.28 14.54
CA VAL A 271 -5.26 1.16 15.62
C VAL A 271 -5.85 0.64 16.91
N ILE A 272 -4.99 0.41 17.89
CA ILE A 272 -5.35 0.07 19.27
C ILE A 272 -4.94 1.26 20.13
N THR A 273 -5.85 1.77 20.95
CA THR A 273 -5.58 2.89 21.86
C THR A 273 -5.48 2.35 23.28
N GLU A 274 -4.32 2.56 23.91
CA GLU A 274 -4.09 2.26 25.31
C GLU A 274 -4.34 3.48 26.20
N ASP A 275 -4.24 3.27 27.51
CA ASP A 275 -4.46 4.33 28.49
C ASP A 275 -3.25 5.28 28.61
N ASP A 276 -2.10 4.92 28.03
CA ASP A 276 -0.84 5.66 28.18
C ASP A 276 0.14 5.37 27.04
N GLY A 277 1.21 6.18 26.93
CA GLY A 277 2.22 6.07 25.88
C GLY A 277 2.89 4.69 25.84
N VAL A 278 3.02 4.13 24.63
CA VAL A 278 3.61 2.80 24.41
C VAL A 278 5.08 2.95 24.03
N TYR A 279 5.97 2.55 24.93
CA TYR A 279 7.42 2.73 24.80
C TYR A 279 8.15 1.46 24.34
N ALA A 280 7.57 0.29 24.60
CA ALA A 280 8.13 -0.99 24.18
C ALA A 280 7.03 -1.90 23.64
N LEU A 281 7.35 -2.69 22.61
CA LEU A 281 6.46 -3.74 22.13
C LEU A 281 7.25 -4.84 21.45
N ASP A 282 6.64 -6.04 21.37
CA ASP A 282 7.11 -7.11 20.52
C ASP A 282 5.94 -7.99 20.04
N CYS A 283 6.13 -8.68 18.92
CA CYS A 283 5.11 -9.54 18.31
C CYS A 283 5.38 -11.02 18.59
N VAL A 284 4.31 -11.78 18.76
CA VAL A 284 4.39 -13.22 19.02
C VAL A 284 3.15 -13.92 18.50
N GLU A 285 3.30 -15.19 18.15
CA GLU A 285 2.16 -16.05 17.85
C GLU A 285 1.65 -16.73 19.12
N ILE A 286 0.34 -16.64 19.36
CA ILE A 286 -0.33 -17.36 20.46
C ILE A 286 -1.53 -18.08 19.85
N ASP A 287 -1.60 -19.39 20.03
CA ASP A 287 -2.67 -20.24 19.51
C ASP A 287 -2.89 -20.09 17.99
N GLY A 288 -1.81 -19.96 17.22
CA GLY A 288 -1.85 -19.81 15.76
C GLY A 288 -2.28 -18.42 15.27
N ARG A 289 -2.32 -17.42 16.16
CA ARG A 289 -2.76 -16.06 15.82
C ARG A 289 -1.71 -15.02 16.21
N PRO A 290 -1.53 -13.96 15.40
CA PRO A 290 -0.60 -12.89 15.70
C PRO A 290 -1.11 -12.05 16.87
N HIS A 291 -0.25 -11.85 17.86
CA HIS A 291 -0.48 -10.97 19.00
C HIS A 291 0.67 -9.96 19.12
N VAL A 292 0.40 -8.83 19.76
CA VAL A 292 1.43 -7.88 20.21
C VAL A 292 1.39 -7.78 21.72
N VAL A 293 2.56 -7.76 22.34
CA VAL A 293 2.74 -7.42 23.75
C VAL A 293 3.26 -6.01 23.83
N THR A 294 2.62 -5.16 24.63
CA THR A 294 2.89 -3.73 24.71
C THR A 294 3.20 -3.33 26.14
N GLY A 295 4.24 -2.52 26.32
CA GLY A 295 4.67 -1.94 27.59
C GLY A 295 4.54 -0.43 27.56
N THR A 296 3.82 0.12 28.54
CA THR A 296 3.58 1.56 28.66
C THR A 296 4.53 2.26 29.63
N CYS A 297 4.54 3.59 29.60
CA CYS A 297 5.24 4.41 30.60
C CYS A 297 4.65 4.31 32.02
N SER A 298 3.38 3.91 32.16
CA SER A 298 2.75 3.65 33.47
C SER A 298 3.03 2.25 34.03
N GLY A 299 3.77 1.40 33.31
CA GLY A 299 4.06 0.04 33.75
C GLY A 299 2.94 -0.97 33.46
N SER A 300 1.99 -0.60 32.60
CA SER A 300 0.97 -1.50 32.08
C SER A 300 1.59 -2.38 31.00
N LEU A 301 1.50 -3.71 31.17
CA LEU A 301 1.84 -4.67 30.13
C LEU A 301 0.55 -5.28 29.59
N ARG A 302 0.26 -5.11 28.31
CA ARG A 302 -0.95 -5.66 27.69
C ARG A 302 -0.63 -6.59 26.54
N VAL A 303 -1.54 -7.53 26.28
CA VAL A 303 -1.45 -8.49 25.19
C VAL A 303 -2.68 -8.34 24.31
N TRP A 304 -2.48 -8.06 23.03
CA TRP A 304 -3.55 -7.76 22.09
C TRP A 304 -3.55 -8.76 20.94
N ASN A 305 -4.74 -9.20 20.54
CA ASN A 305 -4.91 -9.99 19.33
C ASN A 305 -4.91 -9.06 18.10
N LEU A 306 -4.00 -9.27 17.15
CA LEU A 306 -3.86 -8.39 15.99
C LEU A 306 -4.86 -8.68 14.86
N ASP A 307 -5.59 -9.80 14.90
CA ASP A 307 -6.68 -10.07 13.96
C ASP A 307 -7.91 -9.22 14.29
N THR A 308 -8.20 -9.05 15.60
CA THR A 308 -9.45 -8.46 16.09
C THR A 308 -9.27 -7.11 16.79
N GLY A 309 -8.05 -6.78 17.22
CA GLY A 309 -7.78 -5.65 18.11
C GLY A 309 -8.26 -5.85 19.55
N ALA A 310 -8.69 -7.06 19.92
CA ALA A 310 -9.19 -7.34 21.26
C ALA A 310 -8.04 -7.54 22.26
N GLU A 311 -8.20 -7.00 23.47
CA GLU A 311 -7.31 -7.30 24.58
C GLU A 311 -7.48 -8.76 25.01
N ARG A 312 -6.36 -9.47 25.11
CA ARG A 312 -6.29 -10.83 25.66
C ARG A 312 -5.98 -10.80 27.15
N PHE A 313 -4.97 -10.03 27.55
CA PHE A 313 -4.54 -9.90 28.94
C PHE A 313 -4.06 -8.48 29.27
N ALA A 314 -4.35 -8.06 30.49
CA ALA A 314 -3.67 -6.97 31.18
C ALA A 314 -2.82 -7.55 32.32
N LEU A 315 -1.50 -7.45 32.19
CA LEU A 315 -0.50 -8.05 33.06
C LEU A 315 0.12 -6.95 33.94
N GLY A 316 -0.40 -6.79 35.15
CA GLY A 316 0.13 -5.81 36.11
C GLY A 316 1.36 -6.33 36.84
N GLY A 317 2.30 -5.44 37.17
CA GLY A 317 3.40 -5.80 38.07
C GLY A 317 4.60 -4.84 38.04
N HIS A 318 4.89 -4.23 36.89
CA HIS A 318 5.93 -3.21 36.79
C HIS A 318 5.51 -1.93 37.52
N LYS A 319 6.49 -1.22 38.09
CA LYS A 319 6.31 0.12 38.69
C LYS A 319 7.05 1.15 37.85
N GLY A 320 6.33 1.93 37.07
CA GLY A 320 6.94 2.89 36.14
C GLY A 320 7.23 2.28 34.78
N TRP A 321 8.12 2.92 34.02
CA TRP A 321 8.23 2.67 32.58
C TRP A 321 8.68 1.24 32.27
N ILE A 322 8.00 0.58 31.33
CA ILE A 322 8.51 -0.64 30.71
C ILE A 322 9.36 -0.22 29.51
N HIS A 323 10.67 -0.32 29.67
CA HIS A 323 11.63 0.07 28.63
C HIS A 323 11.87 -1.02 27.60
N ALA A 324 11.64 -2.29 27.96
CA ALA A 324 11.91 -3.42 27.08
C ALA A 324 10.85 -4.50 27.21
N VAL A 325 10.40 -4.98 26.06
CA VAL A 325 9.55 -6.16 25.89
C VAL A 325 10.23 -7.02 24.83
N GLY A 326 10.40 -8.30 25.13
CA GLY A 326 10.85 -9.26 24.15
C GLY A 326 10.05 -10.55 24.27
N CYS A 327 9.61 -11.10 23.15
CA CYS A 327 8.88 -12.34 23.08
C CYS A 327 9.80 -13.50 22.68
N THR A 328 9.53 -14.67 23.23
CA THR A 328 10.26 -15.89 22.93
C THR A 328 9.37 -17.11 23.10
N VAL A 329 9.82 -18.26 22.58
CA VAL A 329 9.14 -19.55 22.74
C VAL A 329 10.02 -20.46 23.59
N ILE A 330 9.49 -20.89 24.73
CA ILE A 330 10.16 -21.81 25.66
C ILE A 330 9.32 -23.09 25.69
N ASP A 331 9.93 -24.22 25.33
CA ASP A 331 9.27 -25.53 25.27
C ASP A 331 7.98 -25.52 24.44
N GLY A 332 7.99 -24.83 23.30
CA GLY A 332 6.83 -24.69 22.41
C GLY A 332 5.75 -23.74 22.93
N ARG A 333 5.99 -23.02 24.02
CA ARG A 333 5.03 -22.10 24.65
C ARG A 333 5.49 -20.64 24.56
N PRO A 334 4.64 -19.70 24.10
CA PRO A 334 5.00 -18.30 24.00
C PRO A 334 5.12 -17.63 25.38
N HIS A 335 6.20 -16.87 25.56
CA HIS A 335 6.52 -16.10 26.75
C HIS A 335 6.95 -14.68 26.38
N ALA A 336 6.81 -13.75 27.32
CA ALA A 336 7.43 -12.42 27.24
C ALA A 336 8.44 -12.25 28.37
N VAL A 337 9.57 -11.62 28.07
CA VAL A 337 10.50 -11.07 29.05
C VAL A 337 10.39 -9.56 29.01
N THR A 338 10.19 -8.94 30.17
CA THR A 338 10.01 -7.50 30.29
C THR A 338 10.95 -6.92 31.33
N ALA A 339 11.38 -5.69 31.09
CA ALA A 339 12.27 -4.97 31.98
C ALA A 339 12.02 -3.47 31.91
N GLY A 340 12.32 -2.74 33.00
CA GLY A 340 11.97 -1.33 33.10
C GLY A 340 12.55 -0.61 34.30
N GLU A 341 11.90 0.50 34.66
CA GLU A 341 12.32 1.45 35.69
C GLU A 341 12.40 0.82 37.10
N ASP A 342 11.60 -0.21 37.36
CA ASP A 342 11.59 -0.90 38.64
C ASP A 342 12.76 -1.86 38.88
N CYS A 343 13.76 -1.84 37.99
CA CYS A 343 15.01 -2.62 38.08
C CYS A 343 14.79 -4.14 38.12
N LEU A 344 13.61 -4.61 37.68
CA LEU A 344 13.24 -6.02 37.68
C LEU A 344 13.06 -6.54 36.26
N VAL A 345 13.60 -7.74 36.03
CA VAL A 345 13.25 -8.53 34.85
C VAL A 345 12.11 -9.48 35.23
N ARG A 346 11.03 -9.49 34.44
CA ARG A 346 9.91 -10.42 34.62
C ARG A 346 9.77 -11.34 33.43
N LEU A 347 9.40 -12.59 33.70
CA LEU A 347 9.05 -13.59 32.70
C LEU A 347 7.56 -13.87 32.81
N TRP A 348 6.83 -13.69 31.71
CA TRP A 348 5.39 -13.87 31.62
C TRP A 348 5.05 -15.06 30.74
N ASP A 349 4.06 -15.83 31.18
CA ASP A 349 3.44 -16.85 30.35
C ASP A 349 2.28 -16.26 29.56
N LEU A 350 2.40 -16.24 28.23
CA LEU A 350 1.41 -15.58 27.37
C LEU A 350 0.21 -16.47 27.02
N VAL A 351 0.22 -17.76 27.42
CA VAL A 351 -0.94 -18.63 27.23
C VAL A 351 -1.94 -18.44 28.37
N VAL A 352 -1.44 -18.39 29.62
CA VAL A 352 -2.29 -18.25 30.82
C VAL A 352 -2.37 -16.81 31.34
N GLY A 353 -1.48 -15.91 30.90
CA GLY A 353 -1.50 -14.52 31.33
C GLY A 353 -1.01 -14.34 32.77
N SER A 354 0.10 -14.95 33.14
CA SER A 354 0.63 -14.89 34.51
C SER A 354 2.14 -14.71 34.58
N GLU A 355 2.64 -14.00 35.59
CA GLU A 355 4.06 -13.90 35.90
C GLU A 355 4.60 -15.27 36.35
N ARG A 356 5.63 -15.80 35.65
CA ARG A 356 6.29 -17.06 36.02
C ARG A 356 7.50 -16.83 36.91
N ALA A 357 8.22 -15.75 36.68
CA ALA A 357 9.42 -15.42 37.45
C ALA A 357 9.68 -13.91 37.46
N ARG A 358 10.27 -13.48 38.57
CA ARG A 358 10.86 -12.16 38.75
C ARG A 358 12.33 -12.34 39.12
N MET A 359 13.20 -11.59 38.46
CA MET A 359 14.65 -11.69 38.64
C MET A 359 15.19 -10.33 39.11
N PRO A 360 15.57 -10.22 40.39
CA PRO A 360 16.29 -9.05 40.91
C PRO A 360 17.78 -9.14 40.57
N GLY A 361 18.48 -8.01 40.61
CA GLY A 361 19.95 -7.97 40.49
C GLY A 361 20.47 -6.66 39.91
N HIS A 362 19.69 -6.04 39.03
CA HIS A 362 19.97 -4.69 38.55
C HIS A 362 19.72 -3.68 39.67
N THR A 363 20.60 -2.69 39.77
CA THR A 363 20.51 -1.57 40.74
C THR A 363 20.03 -0.28 40.10
N GLU A 364 19.83 -0.29 38.78
CA GLU A 364 19.41 0.84 37.95
C GLU A 364 18.40 0.35 36.91
N GLU A 365 17.73 1.30 36.25
CA GLU A 365 16.73 1.00 35.22
C GLU A 365 17.28 0.11 34.11
N ILE A 366 16.49 -0.87 33.69
CA ILE A 366 16.88 -1.81 32.63
C ILE A 366 16.29 -1.32 31.32
N ARG A 367 17.14 -1.04 30.32
CA ARG A 367 16.72 -0.37 29.09
C ARG A 367 16.52 -1.28 27.87
N ALA A 368 17.00 -2.51 27.94
CA ALA A 368 16.93 -3.43 26.82
C ALA A 368 16.83 -4.87 27.30
N VAL A 369 16.26 -5.72 26.46
CA VAL A 369 16.32 -7.18 26.59
C VAL A 369 16.66 -7.72 25.21
N ALA A 370 17.59 -8.66 25.14
CA ALA A 370 17.93 -9.40 23.93
C ALA A 370 17.91 -10.90 24.23
N PHE A 371 17.49 -11.71 23.27
CA PHE A 371 17.53 -13.16 23.38
C PHE A 371 18.69 -13.77 22.60
N SER A 372 19.22 -14.86 23.14
CA SER A 372 20.20 -15.71 22.50
C SER A 372 19.96 -17.16 22.92
N GLU A 373 20.72 -18.09 22.34
CA GLU A 373 20.70 -19.49 22.69
C GLU A 373 22.11 -19.93 23.11
N VAL A 374 22.23 -20.53 24.31
CA VAL A 374 23.50 -21.05 24.81
C VAL A 374 23.32 -22.55 25.06
N ALA A 375 24.01 -23.36 24.26
CA ALA A 375 23.98 -24.82 24.34
C ALA A 375 22.55 -25.41 24.35
N GLY A 376 21.68 -24.95 23.44
CA GLY A 376 20.31 -25.46 23.35
C GLY A 376 19.30 -24.76 24.26
N ARG A 377 19.73 -23.76 25.05
CA ARG A 377 18.88 -23.12 26.06
C ARG A 377 18.66 -21.65 25.73
N PRO A 378 17.41 -21.16 25.73
CA PRO A 378 17.13 -19.74 25.56
C PRO A 378 17.68 -18.95 26.75
N VAL A 379 18.38 -17.86 26.46
CA VAL A 379 18.94 -16.93 27.43
C VAL A 379 18.48 -15.53 27.08
N ALA A 380 18.01 -14.78 28.08
CA ALA A 380 17.78 -13.35 27.98
C ALA A 380 19.00 -12.60 28.54
N VAL A 381 19.47 -11.60 27.82
CA VAL A 381 20.51 -10.65 28.22
C VAL A 381 19.84 -9.30 28.41
N THR A 382 20.13 -8.64 29.53
CA THR A 382 19.44 -7.43 30.00
C THR A 382 20.41 -6.38 30.47
#